data_AF-A0A643CD56-F1
#
_entry.id   AF-A0A643CD56-F1
#
_cell.length_a   1.000
_cell.length_b   1.000
_cell.length_c   1.000
_cell.angle_alpha   90.00
_cell.angle_beta   90.00
_cell.angle_gamma   90.00
#
_symmetry.space_group_name_H-M   'P 1'
#
loop_
_entity.id
_entity.type
_entity.pdbx_description
1 polymer ?
#
loop_
_entity_poly.entity_id
_entity_poly.type
_entity_poly.pdbx_seq_one_letter_code
_entity_poly.pdbx_strand_id
1 'polypeptide(L)'
;MVTARQEPRLVLVSTTYEDDCLILRAPGMDQLVLPSKPHSSNKIHDCRVFGLDIQGRDCGNEAAQWFTNFLKTEAFRLVQFEKNMKGRPSSKIFPSVGQNYQVAYPDCGPIMILSEASLEDLNTRLEKKVKMDNFRPNIVVAGSKAFE
;
A
#
# COMPACT_ATOMS: atom_id res chain seq x y z
N MET A 1 5.22 10.95 2.59
CA MET A 1 4.02 10.12 2.40
C MET A 1 3.61 9.56 3.75
N VAL A 2 2.32 9.30 3.95
CA VAL A 2 1.78 8.75 5.19
C VAL A 2 1.62 7.23 5.08
N THR A 3 1.85 6.51 6.18
CA THR A 3 1.68 5.06 6.27
C THR A 3 0.66 4.71 7.36
N ALA A 4 0.14 3.48 7.34
CA ALA A 4 -0.73 2.98 8.41
C ALA A 4 -0.02 2.90 9.79
N ARG A 5 1.32 3.01 9.85
CA ARG A 5 2.04 3.13 11.13
C ARG A 5 1.83 4.50 11.78
N GLN A 6 1.65 5.54 10.96
CA GLN A 6 1.41 6.91 11.40
C GLN A 6 -0.09 7.20 11.51
N GLU A 7 -0.87 6.70 10.55
CA GLU A 7 -2.34 6.85 10.52
C GLU A 7 -3.01 5.46 10.47
N PRO A 8 -3.18 4.77 11.61
CA PRO A 8 -3.71 3.41 11.66
C PRO A 8 -5.10 3.27 11.05
N ARG A 9 -5.91 4.33 11.06
CA ARG A 9 -7.25 4.33 10.46
C ARG A 9 -7.24 4.03 8.96
N LEU A 10 -6.11 4.23 8.26
CA LEU A 10 -5.93 3.83 6.87
C LEU A 10 -6.22 2.35 6.62
N VAL A 11 -6.04 1.46 7.60
CA VAL A 11 -6.34 0.02 7.44
C VAL A 11 -7.83 -0.28 7.39
N LEU A 12 -8.69 0.69 7.71
CA LEU A 12 -10.14 0.58 7.60
C LEU A 12 -10.66 1.00 6.22
N VAL A 13 -9.78 1.50 5.34
CA VAL A 13 -10.13 1.79 3.95
C VAL A 13 -10.07 0.47 3.17
N SER A 14 -11.23 0.04 2.69
CA SER A 14 -11.35 -1.08 1.76
C SER A 14 -11.28 -0.57 0.32
N THR A 15 -10.65 -1.35 -0.54
CA THR A 15 -10.46 -1.05 -1.96
C THR A 15 -10.98 -2.21 -2.79
N THR A 16 -11.77 -1.89 -3.80
CA THR A 16 -12.25 -2.84 -4.82
C THR A 16 -11.94 -2.27 -6.20
N TYR A 17 -11.74 -3.15 -7.18
CA TYR A 17 -11.45 -2.77 -8.56
C TYR A 17 -12.48 -3.41 -9.48
N GLU A 18 -13.34 -2.59 -10.08
CA GLU A 18 -14.46 -3.00 -10.92
C GLU A 18 -14.62 -1.97 -12.05
N ASP A 19 -14.93 -2.43 -13.27
CA ASP A 19 -15.21 -1.57 -14.42
C ASP A 19 -14.18 -0.45 -14.67
N ASP A 20 -12.88 -0.79 -14.59
CA ASP A 20 -11.75 0.15 -14.74
C ASP A 20 -11.78 1.32 -13.74
N CYS A 21 -12.41 1.09 -12.57
CA CYS A 21 -12.50 2.05 -11.47
C CYS A 21 -11.94 1.44 -10.17
N LEU A 22 -11.31 2.29 -9.37
CA LEU A 22 -10.97 2.03 -7.98
C LEU A 22 -12.12 2.54 -7.11
N ILE A 23 -12.77 1.62 -6.38
CA ILE A 23 -13.84 1.92 -5.45
C ILE A 23 -13.29 1.83 -4.04
N LEU A 24 -13.32 2.95 -3.32
CA LEU A 24 -12.84 3.09 -1.94
C LEU A 24 -14.02 3.26 -0.98
N ARG A 25 -13.99 2.53 0.13
CA ARG A 25 -14.99 2.64 1.20
C ARG A 25 -14.30 2.67 2.56
N ALA A 26 -14.84 3.45 3.47
CA ALA A 26 -14.41 3.48 4.87
C ALA A 26 -15.61 3.76 5.80
N PRO A 27 -15.52 3.40 7.09
CA PRO A 27 -16.59 3.64 8.04
C PRO A 27 -17.00 5.13 8.13
N GLY A 28 -18.29 5.40 7.95
CA GLY A 28 -18.86 6.76 8.05
C GLY A 28 -18.52 7.68 6.86
N MET A 29 -18.07 7.12 5.74
CA MET A 29 -17.77 7.87 4.51
C MET A 29 -18.63 7.35 3.36
N ASP A 30 -19.06 8.27 2.49
CA ASP A 30 -19.63 7.88 1.19
C ASP A 30 -18.60 7.14 0.35
N GLN A 31 -19.08 6.28 -0.56
CA GLN A 31 -18.24 5.59 -1.51
C GLN A 31 -17.52 6.59 -2.41
N LEU A 32 -16.21 6.44 -2.54
CA LEU A 32 -15.41 7.18 -3.53
C LEU A 32 -15.12 6.28 -4.72
N VAL A 33 -15.42 6.75 -5.92
CA VAL A 33 -15.14 6.03 -7.17
C VAL A 33 -14.15 6.86 -7.97
N LEU A 34 -12.99 6.27 -8.27
CA LEU A 34 -11.94 6.90 -9.06
C LEU A 34 -11.70 6.09 -10.33
N PRO A 35 -11.35 6.72 -11.45
CA PRO A 35 -10.83 5.98 -12.60
C PRO A 35 -9.55 5.23 -12.22
N SER A 36 -9.27 4.08 -12.87
CA SER A 36 -8.10 3.25 -12.61
C SER A 36 -6.76 3.99 -12.83
N LYS A 37 -6.80 5.05 -13.64
CA LYS A 37 -5.67 5.92 -13.93
C LYS A 37 -6.12 7.37 -13.72
N PRO A 38 -5.26 8.21 -13.12
CA PRO A 38 -5.57 9.62 -12.99
C PRO A 38 -5.47 10.27 -14.37
N HIS A 39 -6.10 11.44 -14.53
CA HIS A 39 -5.99 12.18 -15.77
C HIS A 39 -4.52 12.56 -16.00
N SER A 40 -4.01 12.40 -17.23
CA SER A 40 -2.60 12.64 -17.55
C SER A 40 -2.15 14.09 -17.30
N SER A 41 -3.09 15.03 -17.32
CA SER A 41 -2.88 16.44 -17.00
C SER A 41 -2.79 16.74 -15.50
N ASN A 42 -3.14 15.79 -14.62
CA ASN A 42 -3.06 16.00 -13.18
C ASN A 42 -1.61 16.26 -12.76
N LYS A 43 -1.42 17.03 -11.69
CA LYS A 43 -0.07 17.39 -11.21
C LYS A 43 0.74 16.15 -10.79
N ILE A 44 2.03 16.14 -11.12
CA ILE A 44 2.99 15.21 -10.49
C ILE A 44 3.48 15.85 -9.19
N HIS A 45 3.43 15.08 -8.11
CA HIS A 45 4.03 15.47 -6.85
C HIS A 45 5.34 14.71 -6.63
N ASP A 46 6.38 15.46 -6.29
CA ASP A 46 7.57 14.88 -5.68
C ASP A 46 7.23 14.45 -4.25
N CYS A 47 7.49 13.18 -3.98
CA CYS A 47 7.12 12.48 -2.76
C CYS A 47 8.36 11.83 -2.15
N ARG A 48 8.23 11.41 -0.89
CA ARG A 48 9.29 10.68 -0.18
C ARG A 48 8.71 9.50 0.59
N VAL A 49 9.30 8.32 0.37
CA VAL A 49 8.94 7.05 1.01
C VAL A 49 10.19 6.42 1.60
N PHE A 50 10.19 6.23 2.92
CA PHE A 50 11.31 5.67 3.68
C PHE A 50 12.66 6.34 3.34
N GLY A 51 12.65 7.68 3.27
CA GLY A 51 13.85 8.48 3.02
C GLY A 51 14.29 8.57 1.55
N LEU A 52 13.62 7.87 0.64
CA LEU A 52 13.93 7.88 -0.79
C LEU A 52 12.88 8.67 -1.59
N ASP A 53 13.36 9.46 -2.53
CA ASP A 53 12.51 10.28 -3.41
C ASP A 53 11.80 9.39 -4.44
N ILE A 54 10.55 9.73 -4.72
CA ILE A 54 9.69 9.08 -5.71
C ILE A 54 8.64 10.08 -6.18
N GLN A 55 8.00 9.80 -7.31
CA GLN A 55 6.92 10.64 -7.83
C GLN A 55 5.56 9.92 -7.74
N GLY A 56 4.50 10.70 -7.80
CA GLY A 56 3.14 10.19 -7.94
C GLY A 56 2.26 11.22 -8.62
N ARG A 57 1.40 10.77 -9.53
CA ARG A 57 0.39 11.63 -10.14
C ARG A 57 -0.79 11.77 -9.22
N ASP A 58 -1.25 13.00 -9.07
CA ASP A 58 -2.39 13.35 -8.25
C ASP A 58 -3.68 12.67 -8.73
N CYS A 59 -4.45 12.10 -7.80
CA CYS A 59 -5.75 11.47 -8.08
C CYS A 59 -6.94 12.44 -7.99
N GLY A 60 -6.69 13.75 -7.89
CA GLY A 60 -7.72 14.79 -7.89
C GLY A 60 -8.15 15.26 -6.50
N ASN A 61 -8.86 16.38 -6.48
CA ASN A 61 -9.32 17.03 -5.24
C ASN A 61 -10.38 16.23 -4.51
N GLU A 62 -11.20 15.45 -5.23
CA GLU A 62 -12.20 14.58 -4.62
C GLU A 62 -11.54 13.51 -3.73
N ALA A 63 -10.52 12.82 -4.27
CA ALA A 63 -9.74 11.86 -3.52
C ALA A 63 -9.03 12.51 -2.31
N ALA A 64 -8.43 13.69 -2.52
CA ALA A 64 -7.77 14.43 -1.45
C ALA A 64 -8.73 14.80 -0.31
N GLN A 65 -9.91 15.34 -0.65
CA GLN A 65 -10.92 15.72 0.33
C GLN A 65 -11.47 14.49 1.07
N TRP A 66 -11.68 13.38 0.37
CA TRP A 66 -12.17 12.14 0.95
C TRP A 66 -11.22 11.60 2.02
N PHE A 67 -9.92 11.48 1.71
CA PHE A 67 -8.93 11.02 2.70
C PHE A 67 -8.75 12.01 3.86
N THR A 68 -8.77 13.31 3.57
CA THR A 68 -8.70 14.37 4.60
C THR A 68 -9.89 14.29 5.56
N ASN A 69 -11.11 14.14 5.03
CA ASN A 69 -12.34 14.01 5.82
C ASN A 69 -12.37 12.71 6.63
N PHE A 70 -11.87 11.62 6.06
CA PHE A 70 -11.83 10.35 6.75
C PHE A 70 -10.83 10.41 7.92
N LEU A 71 -9.58 10.82 7.67
CA LEU A 71 -8.51 10.78 8.66
C LEU A 71 -8.63 11.89 9.73
N LYS A 72 -9.11 13.09 9.37
CA LYS A 72 -9.35 14.22 10.28
C LYS A 72 -8.12 14.69 11.07
N THR A 73 -6.92 14.48 10.54
CA THR A 73 -5.66 14.89 11.18
C THR A 73 -5.02 16.05 10.44
N GLU A 74 -4.61 15.83 9.20
CA GLU A 74 -4.07 16.86 8.30
C GLU A 74 -4.64 16.71 6.88
N ALA A 75 -4.24 17.62 5.98
CA ALA A 75 -4.64 17.55 4.57
C ALA A 75 -3.83 16.47 3.85
N PHE A 76 -4.53 15.53 3.22
CA PHE A 76 -3.91 14.44 2.46
C PHE A 76 -4.26 14.51 0.98
N ARG A 77 -3.35 13.98 0.15
CA ARG A 77 -3.61 13.73 -1.27
C ARG A 77 -3.30 12.27 -1.60
N LEU A 78 -4.16 11.66 -2.40
CA LEU A 78 -3.90 10.36 -2.99
C LEU A 78 -3.09 10.56 -4.27
N VAL A 79 -2.00 9.80 -4.42
CA VAL A 79 -1.18 9.80 -5.62
C VAL A 79 -0.99 8.39 -6.15
N GLN A 80 -0.86 8.25 -7.47
CA GLN A 80 -0.63 6.99 -8.16
C GLN A 80 0.71 7.01 -8.91
N PHE A 81 1.45 5.90 -8.83
CA PHE A 81 2.69 5.73 -9.56
C PHE A 81 2.40 5.32 -11.01
N GLU A 82 3.07 5.95 -11.97
CA GLU A 82 2.96 5.62 -13.40
C GLU A 82 4.21 4.87 -13.88
N LYS A 83 4.07 3.96 -14.86
CA LYS A 83 5.17 3.10 -15.33
C LYS A 83 6.35 3.85 -15.96
N ASN A 84 6.13 5.08 -16.43
CA ASN A 84 7.18 5.97 -16.96
C ASN A 84 7.93 6.73 -15.86
N MET A 85 7.45 6.71 -14.61
CA MET A 85 8.14 7.30 -13.48
C MET A 85 9.29 6.38 -13.03
N LYS A 86 10.31 7.00 -12.43
CA LYS A 86 11.43 6.25 -11.84
C LYS A 86 11.03 5.69 -10.48
N GLY A 87 11.08 4.37 -10.34
CA GLY A 87 10.84 3.70 -9.06
C GLY A 87 12.05 3.80 -8.12
N ARG A 88 11.83 3.41 -6.86
CA ARG A 88 12.92 3.32 -5.87
C ARG A 88 13.74 2.05 -6.13
N PRO A 89 15.07 2.17 -6.29
CA PRO A 89 15.91 1.03 -6.64
C PRO A 89 16.17 0.11 -5.44
N SER A 90 16.16 -1.20 -5.67
CA SER A 90 16.42 -2.24 -4.66
C SER A 90 17.75 -2.02 -3.93
N SER A 91 18.79 -1.60 -4.63
CA SER A 91 20.12 -1.33 -4.05
C SER A 91 20.13 -0.24 -2.97
N LYS A 92 19.15 0.67 -2.97
CA LYS A 92 18.99 1.68 -1.92
C LYS A 92 18.05 1.24 -0.78
N ILE A 93 17.27 0.19 -0.98
CA ILE A 93 16.31 -0.33 0.00
C ILE A 93 16.93 -1.52 0.76
N PHE A 94 17.48 -2.49 0.03
CA PHE A 94 18.24 -3.63 0.54
C PHE A 94 19.56 -3.78 -0.24
N PRO A 95 20.65 -3.13 0.21
CA PRO A 95 21.94 -3.19 -0.48
C PRO A 95 22.51 -4.61 -0.63
N SER A 96 22.11 -5.54 0.25
CA SER A 96 22.55 -6.94 0.23
C SER A 96 21.87 -7.81 -0.82
N VAL A 97 20.78 -7.32 -1.44
CA VAL A 97 20.07 -8.07 -2.48
C VAL A 97 20.79 -7.83 -3.81
N GLY A 98 21.44 -8.87 -4.34
CA GLY A 98 22.18 -8.81 -5.62
C GLY A 98 21.31 -8.63 -6.86
N GLN A 99 19.97 -8.62 -6.70
CA GLN A 99 19.03 -8.39 -7.79
C GLN A 99 18.69 -6.90 -7.94
N ASN A 100 18.78 -6.40 -9.16
CA ASN A 100 18.39 -5.03 -9.50
C ASN A 100 16.91 -4.99 -9.90
N TYR A 101 16.08 -4.41 -9.05
CA TYR A 101 14.67 -4.15 -9.34
C TYR A 101 14.28 -2.76 -8.83
N GLN A 102 13.09 -2.30 -9.24
CA GLN A 102 12.51 -1.06 -8.73
C GLN A 102 11.13 -1.34 -8.17
N VAL A 103 10.79 -0.63 -7.09
CA VAL A 103 9.46 -0.65 -6.50
C VAL A 103 8.91 0.77 -6.41
N ALA A 104 7.58 0.88 -6.44
CA ALA A 104 6.91 2.16 -6.20
C ALA A 104 6.89 2.46 -4.69
N TYR A 105 5.73 2.30 -4.05
CA TYR A 105 5.50 2.60 -2.64
C TYR A 105 5.67 1.45 -1.62
N PRO A 106 5.80 0.13 -1.98
CA PRO A 106 6.03 -0.93 -0.99
C PRO A 106 7.30 -0.74 -0.15
N ASP A 107 7.30 -1.18 1.11
CA ASP A 107 8.41 -0.97 2.04
C ASP A 107 9.76 -1.51 1.52
N CYS A 108 9.76 -2.76 1.05
CA CYS A 108 10.98 -3.52 0.79
C CYS A 108 11.02 -4.08 -0.63
N GLY A 109 10.28 -5.17 -0.86
CA GLY A 109 10.26 -5.91 -2.12
C GLY A 109 8.95 -5.71 -2.90
N PRO A 110 8.92 -6.15 -4.17
CA PRO A 110 7.73 -6.08 -5.02
C PRO A 110 6.65 -7.07 -4.58
N ILE A 111 7.04 -8.17 -3.93
CA ILE A 111 6.15 -9.27 -3.50
C ILE A 111 6.56 -9.70 -2.09
N MET A 112 5.56 -9.89 -1.22
CA MET A 112 5.70 -10.55 0.08
C MET A 112 4.92 -11.86 0.06
N ILE A 113 5.59 -12.95 0.44
CA ILE A 113 5.00 -14.30 0.53
C ILE A 113 4.96 -14.70 1.99
N LEU A 114 3.87 -15.34 2.41
CA LEU A 114 3.73 -15.91 3.76
C LEU A 114 2.97 -17.24 3.67
N SER A 115 3.38 -18.24 4.44
CA SER A 115 2.66 -19.53 4.49
C SER A 115 1.62 -19.57 5.60
N GLU A 116 0.53 -20.31 5.37
CA GLU A 116 -0.50 -20.57 6.39
C GLU A 116 0.10 -21.24 7.62
N ALA A 117 0.99 -22.20 7.43
CA ALA A 117 1.69 -22.90 8.50
C ALA A 117 2.55 -21.97 9.36
N SER A 118 3.20 -20.96 8.76
CA SER A 118 3.98 -19.95 9.52
C SER A 118 3.07 -19.09 10.39
N LEU A 119 1.90 -18.71 9.88
CA LEU A 119 0.91 -17.95 10.65
C LEU A 119 0.35 -18.80 11.80
N GLU A 120 0.05 -20.07 11.55
CA GLU A 120 -0.45 -21.00 12.57
C GLU A 120 0.58 -21.19 13.69
N ASP A 121 1.84 -21.49 13.34
CA ASP A 121 2.92 -21.63 14.31
C ASP A 121 3.09 -20.36 15.15
N LEU A 122 3.12 -19.18 14.54
CA LEU A 122 3.19 -17.91 15.27
C LEU A 122 2.00 -17.75 16.22
N ASN A 123 0.81 -18.09 15.76
CA ASN A 123 -0.40 -18.02 16.57
C ASN A 123 -0.34 -18.96 17.78
N THR A 124 0.36 -20.09 17.76
CA THR A 124 0.55 -20.92 18.98
C THR A 124 1.27 -20.17 20.11
N ARG A 125 2.06 -19.15 19.77
CA ARG A 125 2.93 -18.40 20.69
C ARG A 125 2.32 -17.07 21.16
N LEU A 126 1.13 -16.72 20.69
CA LEU A 126 0.46 -15.46 20.99
C LEU A 126 -0.80 -15.68 21.83
N GLU A 127 -1.00 -14.85 22.84
CA GLU A 127 -2.26 -14.80 23.60
C GLU A 127 -3.41 -14.34 22.69
N LYS A 128 -3.22 -13.22 21.99
CA LYS A 128 -4.15 -12.70 21.00
C LYS A 128 -3.73 -13.15 19.60
N LYS A 129 -4.53 -14.03 19.00
CA LYS A 129 -4.27 -14.54 17.65
C LYS A 129 -4.37 -13.41 16.62
N VAL A 130 -3.53 -13.48 15.60
CA VAL A 130 -3.46 -12.55 14.47
C VAL A 130 -3.90 -13.26 13.18
N LYS A 131 -4.33 -12.47 12.20
CA LYS A 131 -4.78 -12.94 10.89
C LYS A 131 -3.72 -12.64 9.83
N MET A 132 -3.87 -13.27 8.67
CA MET A 132 -2.99 -13.04 7.52
C MET A 132 -2.91 -11.56 7.11
N ASP A 133 -4.05 -10.86 7.21
CA ASP A 133 -4.17 -9.41 6.92
C ASP A 133 -3.26 -8.53 7.78
N ASN A 134 -2.84 -9.00 8.97
CA ASN A 134 -1.89 -8.27 9.82
C ASN A 134 -0.48 -8.20 9.19
N PHE A 135 -0.14 -9.14 8.31
CA PHE A 135 1.16 -9.24 7.64
C PHE A 135 1.13 -8.70 6.22
N ARG A 136 -0.06 -8.55 5.62
CA ARG A 136 -0.27 -7.99 4.28
C ARG A 136 0.55 -8.70 3.19
N PRO A 137 0.60 -10.05 3.14
CA PRO A 137 1.27 -10.74 2.06
C PRO A 137 0.53 -10.49 0.74
N ASN A 138 1.27 -10.54 -0.37
CA ASN A 138 0.69 -10.57 -1.70
C ASN A 138 0.26 -11.99 -2.09
N ILE A 139 0.99 -13.01 -1.62
CA ILE A 139 0.76 -14.42 -1.92
C ILE A 139 0.75 -15.20 -0.61
N VAL A 140 -0.28 -16.03 -0.42
CA VAL A 140 -0.40 -16.96 0.70
C VAL A 140 -0.18 -18.38 0.17
N VAL A 141 0.70 -19.14 0.82
CA VAL A 141 1.04 -20.52 0.41
C VAL A 141 0.49 -21.52 1.43
N ALA A 142 -0.22 -22.52 0.93
CA ALA A 142 -0.70 -23.67 1.70
C ALA A 142 0.20 -24.90 1.46
N GLY A 143 0.23 -25.83 2.41
CA GLY A 143 0.90 -27.13 2.26
C GLY A 143 2.43 -27.14 2.46
N SER A 144 3.05 -26.03 2.88
CA SER A 144 4.44 -26.01 3.36
C SER A 144 4.52 -26.23 4.87
N LYS A 145 5.72 -26.50 5.41
CA LYS A 145 5.94 -26.40 6.86
C LYS A 145 6.09 -24.94 7.27
N ALA A 146 5.99 -24.67 8.57
CA ALA A 146 6.25 -23.34 9.10
C ALA A 146 7.66 -22.88 8.70
N PHE A 147 7.75 -21.67 8.15
CA PHE A 147 8.96 -20.99 7.68
C PHE A 147 9.69 -21.63 6.48
N GLU A 148 9.06 -22.60 5.80
CA GLU A 148 9.49 -23.14 4.50
C GLU A 148 8.82 -22.44 3.31
#